data_AF-A0A6C0HJL3-F1
#
_entry.id   AF-A0A6C0HJL3-F1
#
_cell.length_a   1.000
_cell.length_b   1.000
_cell.length_c   1.000
_cell.angle_alpha   90.00
_cell.angle_beta   90.00
_cell.angle_gamma   90.00
#
_symmetry.space_group_name_H-M   'P 1'
#
loop_
_entity.id
_entity.type
_entity.pdbx_description
1 polymer ?
#
loop_
_entity_poly.entity_id
_entity_poly.type
_entity_poly.pdbx_seq_one_letter_code
_entity_poly.pdbx_strand_id
1 'polypeptide(L)'
;MVFWKTYPIYRIIESLYQSEVFLPQLVEKEPLDSPTGYPMERVEDATEVRAFLRQHFGNPPHTPYLDIPEHLLCGPSDHVFVVRDAETKIVGSIRYHYLGGFLTSEDQPMYIVDCFCIHPDWRGQGLGDYLLTELNRYVNQNDIPYSLFLKEGSPVSRIAPSYYTGMYVYRELTSKKESMYMMDLNVSEAHRLMDMHRSFPTPRVMIRKKAIEQCTTEVWKWYRKKGQSILICVQDTYQRLMKDGRVKKLGWCTAWLESPCLTDEFRAEAADALANDVFPQFDYLWMNQEWVGNSEWTVDGPFHWYTYQWTSSVKMDHSYAIIS
;
A
#
# COMPACT_ATOMS: atom_id res chain seq x y z
N MET A 1 -3.41 -16.95 12.28
CA MET A 1 -2.86 -17.12 10.92
C MET A 1 -1.61 -17.98 11.04
N VAL A 2 -1.73 -19.25 10.68
CA VAL A 2 -0.62 -20.23 10.68
C VAL A 2 0.38 -19.91 9.56
N PHE A 3 -0.09 -19.28 8.48
CA PHE A 3 0.69 -18.93 7.30
C PHE A 3 2.04 -18.26 7.65
N TRP A 4 2.02 -17.24 8.52
CA TRP A 4 3.21 -16.47 8.90
C TRP A 4 4.09 -17.14 9.97
N LYS A 5 3.57 -18.13 10.70
CA LYS A 5 4.38 -18.90 11.66
C LYS A 5 5.34 -19.85 10.97
N THR A 6 5.01 -20.23 9.73
CA THR A 6 5.84 -21.10 8.89
C THR A 6 6.69 -20.29 7.90
N TYR A 7 6.78 -18.97 8.09
CA TYR A 7 7.65 -18.12 7.28
C TYR A 7 9.09 -18.23 7.80
N PRO A 8 10.10 -18.49 6.96
CA PRO A 8 11.41 -18.90 7.45
C PRO A 8 12.19 -17.77 8.17
N ILE A 9 12.72 -18.07 9.37
CA ILE A 9 13.43 -17.12 10.25
C ILE A 9 14.87 -16.84 9.79
N TYR A 10 15.51 -17.78 9.09
CA TYR A 10 16.92 -17.67 8.66
C TYR A 10 17.17 -16.52 7.66
N ARG A 11 16.11 -15.86 7.18
CA ARG A 11 16.11 -14.76 6.21
C ARG A 11 16.75 -13.47 6.72
N ILE A 12 16.73 -13.21 8.03
CA ILE A 12 17.36 -12.03 8.62
C ILE A 12 18.89 -12.07 8.46
N ILE A 13 19.49 -13.27 8.57
CA ILE A 13 20.94 -13.44 8.51
C ILE A 13 21.47 -13.28 7.08
N GLU A 14 20.75 -13.82 6.09
CA GLU A 14 21.14 -13.70 4.68
C GLU A 14 21.14 -12.24 4.20
N SER A 15 20.19 -11.42 4.65
CA SER A 15 20.10 -9.99 4.28
C SER A 15 21.36 -9.17 4.63
N LEU A 16 22.16 -9.63 5.60
CA LEU A 16 23.37 -8.93 6.04
C LEU A 16 24.58 -9.12 5.11
N TYR A 17 24.52 -10.07 4.17
CA TYR A 17 25.65 -10.45 3.32
C TYR A 17 25.33 -10.34 1.81
N GLN A 18 24.28 -9.61 1.44
CA GLN A 18 23.78 -9.56 0.06
C GLN A 18 24.50 -8.54 -0.82
N SER A 19 24.88 -8.99 -2.03
CA SER A 19 25.43 -8.15 -3.10
C SER A 19 24.35 -7.53 -3.99
N GLU A 20 23.21 -8.19 -4.12
CA GLU A 20 22.06 -7.70 -4.88
C GLU A 20 21.13 -6.87 -3.99
N VAL A 21 20.51 -5.86 -4.60
CA VAL A 21 19.69 -4.87 -3.89
C VAL A 21 18.36 -5.49 -3.47
N PHE A 22 17.75 -6.31 -4.33
CA PHE A 22 16.52 -7.05 -4.05
C PHE A 22 16.69 -8.48 -4.55
N LEU A 23 16.39 -9.44 -3.68
CA LEU A 23 16.59 -10.85 -3.97
C LEU A 23 15.29 -11.61 -3.77
N PRO A 24 14.85 -12.42 -4.74
CA PRO A 24 13.69 -13.27 -4.57
C PRO A 24 14.03 -14.37 -3.57
N GLN A 25 13.09 -14.65 -2.68
CA GLN A 25 13.16 -15.67 -1.64
C GLN A 25 11.87 -16.49 -1.66
N LEU A 26 11.73 -17.27 -2.73
CA LEU A 26 10.60 -18.16 -2.93
C LEU A 26 10.43 -19.08 -1.72
N VAL A 27 9.19 -19.20 -1.25
CA VAL A 27 8.79 -20.16 -0.22
C VAL A 27 7.92 -21.18 -0.90
N GLU A 28 8.31 -22.45 -0.88
CA GLU A 28 7.39 -23.51 -1.29
C GLU A 28 6.34 -23.73 -0.18
N LYS A 29 5.07 -23.83 -0.59
CA LYS A 29 3.96 -24.11 0.30
C LYS A 29 3.17 -25.30 -0.24
N GLU A 30 2.98 -26.29 0.62
CA GLU A 30 2.05 -27.38 0.36
C GLU A 30 0.63 -26.85 0.17
N PRO A 31 -0.18 -27.50 -0.70
CA PRO A 31 -1.56 -27.08 -0.89
C PRO A 31 -2.33 -27.27 0.41
N LEU A 32 -3.31 -26.39 0.63
CA LEU A 32 -4.27 -26.55 1.73
C LEU A 32 -5.61 -26.99 1.17
N ASP A 33 -6.31 -27.86 1.90
CA ASP A 33 -7.71 -28.16 1.56
C ASP A 33 -8.56 -26.90 1.78
N SER A 34 -9.44 -26.60 0.82
CA SER A 34 -10.32 -25.44 0.96
C SER A 34 -11.29 -25.64 2.12
N PRO A 35 -11.37 -24.70 3.08
CA PRO A 35 -12.35 -24.77 4.17
C PRO A 35 -13.80 -24.78 3.71
N THR A 36 -14.10 -24.26 2.52
CA THR A 36 -15.45 -24.25 1.96
C THR A 36 -15.76 -25.51 1.14
N GLY A 37 -14.76 -26.33 0.83
CA GLY A 37 -14.85 -27.41 -0.15
C GLY A 37 -14.72 -26.95 -1.60
N TYR A 38 -14.60 -25.64 -1.87
CA TYR A 38 -14.48 -25.06 -3.21
C TYR A 38 -13.12 -24.36 -3.39
N PRO A 39 -12.44 -24.55 -4.53
CA PRO A 39 -11.11 -23.99 -4.73
C PRO A 39 -11.12 -22.47 -4.85
N MET A 40 -9.96 -21.86 -4.63
CA MET A 40 -9.69 -20.48 -5.01
C MET A 40 -9.73 -20.35 -6.53
N GLU A 41 -10.45 -19.35 -7.04
CA GLU A 41 -10.55 -19.07 -8.47
C GLU A 41 -10.09 -17.65 -8.78
N ARG A 42 -9.46 -17.45 -9.94
CA ARG A 42 -9.15 -16.13 -10.48
C ARG A 42 -10.40 -15.55 -11.14
N VAL A 43 -10.66 -14.28 -10.90
CA VAL A 43 -11.79 -13.57 -11.52
C VAL A 43 -11.31 -12.54 -12.53
N GLU A 44 -12.01 -12.46 -13.65
CA GLU A 44 -11.78 -11.46 -14.69
C GLU A 44 -12.81 -10.32 -14.63
N ASP A 45 -14.01 -10.60 -14.10
CA ASP A 45 -15.06 -9.61 -13.83
C ASP A 45 -15.07 -9.23 -12.35
N ALA A 46 -14.86 -7.94 -12.09
CA ALA A 46 -14.72 -7.40 -10.74
C ALA A 46 -16.07 -7.01 -10.09
N THR A 47 -17.20 -7.14 -10.79
CA THR A 47 -18.51 -6.61 -10.34
C THR A 47 -18.93 -7.23 -9.00
N GLU A 48 -18.93 -8.57 -8.91
CA GLU A 48 -19.29 -9.27 -7.67
C GLU A 48 -18.28 -9.02 -6.55
N VAL A 49 -16.99 -8.94 -6.89
CA VAL A 49 -15.92 -8.67 -5.91
C VAL A 49 -16.07 -7.28 -5.33
N ARG A 50 -16.34 -6.27 -6.16
CA ARG A 50 -16.59 -4.90 -5.71
C ARG A 50 -17.78 -4.85 -4.76
N ALA A 51 -18.88 -5.53 -5.07
CA ALA A 51 -20.04 -5.61 -4.19
C ALA A 51 -19.68 -6.26 -2.83
N PHE A 52 -18.95 -7.38 -2.87
CA PHE A 52 -18.46 -8.08 -1.68
C PHE A 52 -17.55 -7.20 -0.81
N LEU A 53 -16.57 -6.52 -1.41
CA LEU A 53 -15.64 -5.64 -0.70
C LEU A 53 -16.36 -4.44 -0.08
N ARG A 54 -17.29 -3.81 -0.81
CA ARG A 54 -18.12 -2.71 -0.28
C ARG A 54 -18.88 -3.12 0.97
N GLN A 55 -19.33 -4.37 1.04
CA GLN A 55 -20.13 -4.89 2.15
C GLN A 55 -19.28 -5.37 3.33
N HIS A 56 -18.10 -5.97 3.07
CA HIS A 56 -17.40 -6.77 4.08
C HIS A 56 -15.94 -6.38 4.36
N PHE A 57 -15.29 -5.53 3.54
CA PHE A 57 -13.88 -5.17 3.72
C PHE A 57 -13.62 -4.47 5.07
N GLY A 58 -14.56 -3.61 5.48
CA GLY A 58 -14.59 -2.98 6.79
C GLY A 58 -15.74 -3.49 7.66
N ASN A 59 -16.28 -2.60 8.48
CA ASN A 59 -17.54 -2.77 9.20
C ASN A 59 -18.49 -1.59 8.91
N PRO A 60 -18.89 -1.36 7.64
CA PRO A 60 -19.81 -0.28 7.29
C PRO A 60 -21.20 -0.50 7.94
N PRO A 61 -21.92 0.57 8.33
CA PRO A 61 -21.58 1.98 8.15
C PRO A 61 -20.68 2.56 9.26
N HIS A 62 -20.23 1.75 10.22
CA HIS A 62 -19.40 2.23 11.34
C HIS A 62 -17.98 2.59 10.93
N THR A 63 -17.47 1.99 9.86
CA THR A 63 -16.19 2.33 9.22
C THR A 63 -16.44 2.70 7.75
N PRO A 64 -15.45 3.33 7.08
CA PRO A 64 -15.50 3.51 5.63
C PRO A 64 -15.75 2.18 4.89
N TYR A 65 -16.46 2.26 3.77
CA TYR A 65 -16.57 1.15 2.82
C TYR A 65 -15.56 1.33 1.68
N LEU A 66 -15.06 0.21 1.14
CA LEU A 66 -14.12 0.22 0.02
C LEU A 66 -14.90 0.21 -1.31
N ASP A 67 -14.60 1.15 -2.21
CA ASP A 67 -15.30 1.32 -3.49
C ASP A 67 -14.33 1.63 -4.63
N ILE A 68 -13.54 0.62 -5.00
CA ILE A 68 -12.61 0.68 -6.12
C ILE A 68 -13.42 0.53 -7.43
N PRO A 69 -13.26 1.40 -8.43
CA PRO A 69 -13.85 1.21 -9.75
C PRO A 69 -13.44 -0.13 -10.36
N GLU A 70 -14.36 -0.82 -11.03
CA GLU A 70 -14.12 -2.18 -11.57
C GLU A 70 -12.87 -2.26 -12.48
N HIS A 71 -12.68 -1.26 -13.35
CA HIS A 71 -11.52 -1.18 -14.24
C HIS A 71 -10.17 -0.98 -13.51
N LEU A 72 -10.20 -0.57 -12.25
CA LEU A 72 -9.02 -0.45 -11.38
C LEU A 72 -8.91 -1.61 -10.38
N LEU A 73 -10.00 -2.36 -10.17
CA LEU A 73 -10.01 -3.52 -9.30
C LEU A 73 -9.38 -4.73 -10.00
N CYS A 74 -9.71 -4.94 -11.28
CA CYS A 74 -9.10 -5.94 -12.15
C CYS A 74 -8.29 -5.25 -13.25
N GLY A 75 -7.21 -4.55 -12.88
CA GLY A 75 -6.28 -3.97 -13.86
C GLY A 75 -5.63 -5.06 -14.74
N PRO A 76 -5.06 -4.70 -15.91
CA PRO A 76 -4.50 -5.68 -16.85
C PRO A 76 -3.40 -6.59 -16.28
N SER A 77 -2.66 -6.06 -15.30
CA SER A 77 -1.58 -6.78 -14.59
C SER A 77 -1.98 -7.23 -13.19
N ASP A 78 -3.22 -6.98 -12.78
CA ASP A 78 -3.72 -7.40 -11.47
C ASP A 78 -4.22 -8.84 -11.52
N HIS A 79 -4.11 -9.52 -10.39
CA HIS A 79 -4.67 -10.85 -10.20
C HIS A 79 -5.61 -10.84 -9.01
N VAL A 80 -6.91 -10.93 -9.28
CA VAL A 80 -7.95 -10.98 -8.23
C VAL A 80 -8.40 -12.43 -8.08
N PHE A 81 -8.46 -12.89 -6.83
CA PHE A 81 -8.89 -14.22 -6.49
C PHE A 81 -10.05 -14.18 -5.50
N VAL A 82 -10.93 -15.18 -5.60
CA VAL A 82 -12.04 -15.39 -4.68
C VAL A 82 -12.16 -16.84 -4.27
N VAL A 83 -12.84 -17.06 -3.16
CA VAL A 83 -13.33 -18.38 -2.74
C VAL A 83 -14.83 -18.28 -2.52
N ARG A 84 -15.56 -19.30 -2.98
CA ARG A 84 -17.02 -19.39 -2.84
C ARG A 84 -17.43 -20.49 -1.88
N ASP A 85 -18.66 -20.40 -1.38
CA ASP A 85 -19.32 -21.46 -0.63
C ASP A 85 -20.22 -22.33 -1.54
N ALA A 86 -20.95 -23.26 -0.92
CA ALA A 86 -21.87 -24.16 -1.61
C ALA A 86 -23.06 -23.45 -2.28
N GLU A 87 -23.37 -22.23 -1.85
CA GLU A 87 -24.42 -21.39 -2.44
C GLU A 87 -23.86 -20.45 -3.52
N THR A 88 -22.62 -20.69 -3.97
CA THR A 88 -21.88 -19.91 -4.96
C THR A 88 -21.64 -18.44 -4.58
N LYS A 89 -21.74 -18.10 -3.30
CA LYS A 89 -21.48 -16.74 -2.80
C LYS A 89 -19.99 -16.56 -2.53
N ILE A 90 -19.45 -15.38 -2.83
CA ILE A 90 -18.08 -15.02 -2.45
C ILE A 90 -18.01 -14.96 -0.92
N VAL A 91 -17.08 -15.71 -0.34
CA VAL A 91 -16.82 -15.75 1.11
C VAL A 91 -15.42 -15.31 1.49
N GLY A 92 -14.53 -15.21 0.50
CA GLY A 92 -13.20 -14.62 0.66
C GLY A 92 -12.69 -14.03 -0.65
N SER A 93 -11.89 -12.97 -0.56
CA SER A 93 -11.21 -12.34 -1.70
C SER A 93 -9.80 -11.89 -1.31
N ILE A 94 -8.90 -11.88 -2.29
CA ILE A 94 -7.53 -11.36 -2.20
C ILE A 94 -7.11 -10.85 -3.57
N ARG A 95 -6.37 -9.73 -3.62
CA ARG A 95 -5.83 -9.18 -4.86
C ARG A 95 -4.30 -9.09 -4.78
N TYR A 96 -3.65 -9.47 -5.87
CA TYR A 96 -2.25 -9.23 -6.16
C TYR A 96 -2.17 -8.08 -7.16
N HIS A 97 -2.05 -6.86 -6.65
CA HIS A 97 -2.15 -5.63 -7.42
C HIS A 97 -0.78 -5.18 -7.90
N TYR A 98 -0.64 -4.91 -9.19
CA TYR A 98 0.62 -4.46 -9.78
C TYR A 98 0.88 -2.97 -9.49
N LEU A 99 1.98 -2.69 -8.81
CA LEU A 99 2.41 -1.34 -8.46
C LEU A 99 3.36 -0.71 -9.48
N GLY A 100 4.07 -1.51 -10.27
CA GLY A 100 5.12 -1.01 -11.16
C GLY A 100 6.44 -1.76 -10.98
N GLY A 101 7.56 -1.11 -11.25
CA GLY A 101 8.89 -1.69 -11.15
C GLY A 101 9.75 -1.10 -10.04
N PHE A 102 10.70 -1.88 -9.53
CA PHE A 102 11.77 -1.35 -8.68
C PHE A 102 12.68 -0.41 -9.48
N LEU A 103 12.76 0.84 -9.04
CA LEU A 103 13.65 1.83 -9.69
C LEU A 103 15.14 1.55 -9.54
N THR A 104 15.48 0.73 -8.56
CA THR A 104 16.84 0.44 -8.11
C THR A 104 17.28 -0.97 -8.50
N SER A 105 16.46 -1.73 -9.24
CA SER A 105 16.71 -3.15 -9.52
C SER A 105 16.14 -3.62 -10.85
N GLU A 106 16.70 -3.12 -11.95
CA GLU A 106 16.37 -3.57 -13.31
C GLU A 106 14.87 -3.56 -13.64
N ASP A 107 14.06 -2.74 -12.96
CA ASP A 107 12.62 -2.58 -13.22
C ASP A 107 11.82 -3.89 -13.01
N GLN A 108 12.29 -4.75 -12.10
CA GLN A 108 11.58 -5.96 -11.69
C GLN A 108 10.16 -5.63 -11.19
N PRO A 109 9.13 -6.37 -11.63
CA PRO A 109 7.74 -6.06 -11.33
C PRO A 109 7.46 -6.25 -9.84
N MET A 110 6.80 -5.28 -9.24
CA MET A 110 6.43 -5.22 -7.84
C MET A 110 4.91 -5.19 -7.71
N TYR A 111 4.42 -5.99 -6.76
CA TYR A 111 3.01 -6.09 -6.44
C TYR A 111 2.72 -5.69 -5.00
N ILE A 112 1.45 -5.50 -4.68
CA ILE A 112 0.95 -5.44 -3.32
C ILE A 112 -0.17 -6.45 -3.15
N VAL A 113 -0.17 -7.12 -2.00
CA VAL A 113 -1.29 -7.94 -1.58
C VAL A 113 -2.30 -7.04 -0.87
N ASP A 114 -3.44 -6.80 -1.49
CA ASP A 114 -4.53 -6.00 -0.93
C ASP A 114 -5.91 -6.62 -1.20
N CYS A 115 -7.00 -5.88 -0.94
CA CYS A 115 -8.38 -6.37 -1.03
C CYS A 115 -8.62 -7.69 -0.28
N PHE A 116 -7.80 -7.98 0.73
CA PHE A 116 -7.86 -9.21 1.51
C PHE A 116 -9.04 -9.14 2.47
N CYS A 117 -10.12 -9.83 2.12
CA CYS A 117 -11.40 -9.76 2.81
C CYS A 117 -11.99 -11.14 3.03
N ILE A 118 -12.51 -11.39 4.22
CA ILE A 118 -13.20 -12.63 4.59
C ILE A 118 -14.58 -12.27 5.12
N HIS A 119 -15.61 -12.92 4.57
CA HIS A 119 -16.99 -12.78 5.03
C HIS A 119 -17.06 -13.04 6.54
N PRO A 120 -17.79 -12.23 7.33
CA PRO A 120 -17.84 -12.35 8.78
C PRO A 120 -18.08 -13.77 9.30
N ASP A 121 -19.03 -14.49 8.68
CA ASP A 121 -19.40 -15.86 9.07
C ASP A 121 -18.26 -16.88 8.88
N TRP A 122 -17.30 -16.60 7.99
CA TRP A 122 -16.16 -17.47 7.66
C TRP A 122 -14.86 -17.09 8.39
N ARG A 123 -14.88 -16.03 9.21
CA ARG A 123 -13.71 -15.60 9.98
C ARG A 123 -13.36 -16.65 11.04
N GLY A 124 -12.06 -16.91 11.21
CA GLY A 124 -11.56 -17.91 12.16
C GLY A 124 -11.62 -19.36 11.68
N GLN A 125 -12.15 -19.63 10.49
CA GLN A 125 -12.28 -20.98 9.93
C GLN A 125 -11.10 -21.40 9.04
N GLY A 126 -9.97 -20.69 9.09
CA GLY A 126 -8.77 -20.98 8.29
C GLY A 126 -8.79 -20.46 6.85
N LEU A 127 -9.88 -19.84 6.38
CA LEU A 127 -10.00 -19.33 5.00
C LEU A 127 -8.92 -18.32 4.62
N GLY A 128 -8.48 -17.48 5.57
CA GLY A 128 -7.38 -16.54 5.34
C GLY A 128 -6.03 -17.21 5.15
N ASP A 129 -5.76 -18.31 5.88
CA ASP A 129 -4.54 -19.10 5.70
C ASP A 129 -4.57 -19.82 4.33
N TYR A 130 -5.73 -20.32 3.91
CA TYR A 130 -5.95 -20.92 2.60
C TYR A 130 -5.67 -19.94 1.44
N LEU A 131 -6.31 -18.76 1.45
CA LEU A 131 -6.12 -17.72 0.43
C LEU A 131 -4.66 -17.30 0.28
N LEU A 132 -3.95 -17.06 1.38
CA LEU A 132 -2.54 -16.66 1.34
C LEU A 132 -1.62 -17.78 0.84
N THR A 133 -1.90 -19.03 1.21
CA THR A 133 -1.15 -20.19 0.72
C THR A 133 -1.35 -20.40 -0.79
N GLU A 134 -2.58 -20.36 -1.28
CA GLU A 134 -2.83 -20.53 -2.71
C GLU A 134 -2.31 -19.34 -3.53
N LEU A 135 -2.37 -18.11 -3.00
CA LEU A 135 -1.70 -16.97 -3.62
C LEU A 135 -0.18 -17.17 -3.66
N ASN A 136 0.44 -17.66 -2.58
CA ASN A 136 1.88 -17.97 -2.56
C ASN A 136 2.26 -18.94 -3.69
N ARG A 137 1.48 -20.01 -3.84
CA ARG A 137 1.68 -21.05 -4.87
C ARG A 137 1.51 -20.47 -6.27
N TYR A 138 0.46 -19.68 -6.48
CA TYR A 138 0.23 -18.98 -7.75
C TYR A 138 1.43 -18.09 -8.11
N VAL A 139 1.91 -17.28 -7.18
CA VAL A 139 3.03 -16.37 -7.39
C VAL A 139 4.31 -17.12 -7.77
N ASN A 140 4.64 -18.22 -7.07
CA ASN A 140 5.80 -19.05 -7.43
C ASN A 140 5.66 -19.66 -8.84
N GLN A 141 4.48 -20.17 -9.18
CA GLN A 141 4.22 -20.80 -10.48
C GLN A 141 4.31 -19.82 -11.66
N ASN A 142 4.07 -18.53 -11.42
CA ASN A 142 4.07 -17.49 -12.45
C ASN A 142 5.34 -16.62 -12.41
N ASP A 143 6.30 -16.92 -11.53
CA ASP A 143 7.57 -16.19 -11.40
C ASP A 143 7.40 -14.66 -11.20
N ILE A 144 6.48 -14.28 -10.30
CA ILE A 144 6.18 -12.87 -9.94
C ILE A 144 6.40 -12.57 -8.45
N PRO A 145 7.58 -12.89 -7.89
CA PRO A 145 7.76 -13.06 -6.44
C PRO A 145 7.74 -11.77 -5.63
N TYR A 146 7.93 -10.61 -6.25
CA TYR A 146 8.09 -9.39 -5.48
C TYR A 146 6.75 -8.79 -5.10
N SER A 147 6.41 -8.84 -3.81
CA SER A 147 5.27 -8.08 -3.30
C SER A 147 5.45 -7.53 -1.90
N LEU A 148 4.70 -6.47 -1.63
CA LEU A 148 4.50 -5.92 -0.31
C LEU A 148 3.16 -6.37 0.26
N PHE A 149 3.09 -6.48 1.58
CA PHE A 149 1.86 -6.66 2.31
C PHE A 149 1.75 -5.59 3.39
N LEU A 150 0.72 -4.74 3.31
CA LEU A 150 0.41 -3.78 4.35
C LEU A 150 -0.50 -4.43 5.39
N LYS A 151 -0.11 -4.32 6.66
CA LYS A 151 -1.00 -4.68 7.76
C LYS A 151 -1.13 -3.55 8.77
N GLU A 152 -2.36 -3.19 9.06
CA GLU A 152 -2.72 -2.29 10.14
C GLU A 152 -2.90 -3.03 11.49
N GLY A 153 -2.68 -2.30 12.59
CA GLY A 153 -2.85 -2.76 13.95
C GLY A 153 -1.67 -3.60 14.45
N SER A 154 -1.96 -4.69 15.16
CA SER A 154 -0.91 -5.53 15.77
C SER A 154 -0.01 -6.19 14.72
N PRO A 155 1.29 -6.37 14.96
CA PRO A 155 2.18 -7.07 14.04
C PRO A 155 1.71 -8.51 13.80
N VAL A 156 2.00 -9.03 12.61
CA VAL A 156 1.60 -10.39 12.17
C VAL A 156 2.19 -11.47 13.07
N SER A 157 3.46 -11.32 13.42
CA SER A 157 4.22 -12.27 14.24
C SER A 157 5.39 -11.53 14.88
N ARG A 158 5.81 -11.98 16.07
CA ARG A 158 7.06 -11.50 16.69
C ARG A 158 8.31 -12.02 15.97
N ILE A 159 8.14 -13.05 15.15
CA ILE A 159 9.24 -13.83 14.56
C ILE A 159 9.52 -13.39 13.11
N ALA A 160 8.51 -12.88 12.41
CA ALA A 160 8.66 -12.30 11.08
C ALA A 160 8.65 -10.77 11.24
N PRO A 161 9.82 -10.11 11.31
CA PRO A 161 9.86 -8.67 11.47
C PRO A 161 9.27 -7.98 10.24
N SER A 162 8.58 -6.87 10.46
CA SER A 162 8.18 -5.97 9.39
C SER A 162 9.41 -5.37 8.72
N TYR A 163 9.33 -5.15 7.41
CA TYR A 163 10.32 -4.40 6.65
C TYR A 163 10.34 -2.93 7.05
N TYR A 164 9.15 -2.37 7.32
CA TYR A 164 8.98 -1.05 7.91
C TYR A 164 7.75 -1.04 8.82
N THR A 165 7.82 -0.28 9.91
CA THR A 165 6.68 -0.04 10.79
C THR A 165 6.61 1.44 11.14
N GLY A 166 5.40 1.95 11.26
CA GLY A 166 5.13 3.33 11.63
C GLY A 166 3.78 3.47 12.30
N MET A 167 3.40 4.72 12.54
CA MET A 167 2.09 5.08 13.06
C MET A 167 1.38 5.91 12.00
N TYR A 168 0.14 5.54 11.69
CA TYR A 168 -0.70 6.37 10.85
C TYR A 168 -1.40 7.45 11.67
N VAL A 169 -1.52 8.62 11.03
CA VAL A 169 -2.30 9.75 11.51
C VAL A 169 -3.20 10.26 10.39
N TYR A 170 -4.33 10.86 10.76
CA TYR A 170 -5.24 11.48 9.80
C TYR A 170 -5.71 12.86 10.24
N ARG A 171 -6.23 13.60 9.26
CA ARG A 171 -6.83 14.92 9.46
C ARG A 171 -8.01 15.13 8.51
N GLU A 172 -9.09 15.72 9.03
CA GLU A 172 -10.19 16.25 8.19
C GLU A 172 -9.73 17.55 7.54
N LEU A 173 -9.85 17.63 6.22
CA LEU A 173 -9.38 18.74 5.43
C LEU A 173 -10.43 19.85 5.38
N THR A 174 -9.94 21.09 5.39
CA THR A 174 -10.80 22.28 5.36
C THR A 174 -10.22 23.26 4.36
N SER A 175 -11.08 24.00 3.67
CA SER A 175 -10.63 25.11 2.81
C SER A 175 -9.84 26.12 3.64
N LYS A 176 -8.56 26.25 3.32
CA LYS A 176 -7.62 27.23 3.89
C LYS A 176 -6.82 27.85 2.75
N LYS A 177 -6.09 28.92 3.07
CA LYS A 177 -5.24 29.61 2.10
C LYS A 177 -4.14 28.66 1.58
N GLU A 178 -4.04 28.56 0.26
CA GLU A 178 -2.99 27.82 -0.43
C GLU A 178 -1.60 28.33 -0.04
N SER A 179 -0.64 27.41 -0.01
CA SER A 179 0.76 27.72 0.28
C SER A 179 1.49 28.14 -0.98
N MET A 180 2.19 29.28 -0.94
CA MET A 180 3.07 29.71 -2.05
C MET A 180 4.29 28.80 -2.29
N TYR A 181 4.53 27.85 -1.38
CA TYR A 181 5.67 26.92 -1.45
C TYR A 181 5.26 25.53 -1.96
N MET A 182 3.97 25.28 -2.14
CA MET A 182 3.46 24.03 -2.71
C MET A 182 3.31 24.19 -4.23
N MET A 183 3.80 23.22 -4.98
CA MET A 183 3.69 23.20 -6.44
C MET A 183 3.01 21.92 -6.89
N ASP A 184 2.06 22.04 -7.80
CA ASP A 184 1.53 20.91 -8.56
C ASP A 184 2.58 20.37 -9.52
N LEU A 185 2.65 19.05 -9.62
CA LEU A 185 3.46 18.38 -10.61
C LEU A 185 2.60 17.44 -11.44
N ASN A 186 2.93 17.33 -12.72
CA ASN A 186 2.48 16.18 -13.49
C ASN A 186 3.39 14.96 -13.21
N VAL A 187 2.93 13.77 -13.62
CA VAL A 187 3.64 12.50 -13.43
C VAL A 187 5.06 12.54 -14.01
N SER A 188 5.28 13.20 -15.15
CA SER A 188 6.62 13.29 -15.77
C SER A 188 7.57 14.13 -14.92
N GLU A 189 7.11 15.24 -14.37
CA GLU A 189 7.89 16.09 -13.47
C GLU A 189 8.20 15.39 -12.16
N ALA A 190 7.21 14.71 -11.56
CA ALA A 190 7.39 13.90 -10.37
C ALA A 190 8.45 12.81 -10.60
N HIS A 191 8.36 12.06 -11.70
CA HIS A 191 9.34 11.03 -12.03
C HIS A 191 10.76 11.58 -12.21
N ARG A 192 10.92 12.76 -12.81
CA ARG A 192 12.24 13.42 -12.91
C ARG A 192 12.78 13.78 -11.53
N LEU A 193 11.95 14.29 -10.63
CA LEU A 193 12.37 14.59 -9.26
C LEU A 193 12.73 13.31 -8.48
N MET A 194 11.98 12.22 -8.65
CA MET A 194 12.33 10.91 -8.08
C MET A 194 13.70 10.44 -8.57
N ASP A 195 13.98 10.56 -9.87
CA ASP A 195 15.27 10.17 -10.45
C ASP A 195 16.43 10.99 -9.85
N MET A 196 16.20 12.28 -9.56
CA MET A 196 17.18 13.11 -8.84
C MET A 196 17.35 12.66 -7.39
N HIS A 197 16.27 12.31 -6.68
CA HIS A 197 16.36 11.76 -5.32
C HIS A 197 17.11 10.43 -5.28
N ARG A 198 17.06 9.63 -6.36
CA ARG A 198 17.84 8.38 -6.49
C ARG A 198 19.34 8.63 -6.59
N SER A 199 19.77 9.81 -7.05
CA SER A 199 21.19 10.15 -7.13
C SER A 199 21.84 10.45 -5.76
N PHE A 200 21.05 10.53 -4.68
CA PHE A 200 21.61 10.69 -3.34
C PHE A 200 22.28 9.39 -2.86
N PRO A 201 23.34 9.48 -2.02
CA PRO A 201 24.10 8.30 -1.58
C PRO A 201 23.30 7.31 -0.70
N THR A 202 22.17 7.74 -0.16
CA THR A 202 21.33 6.91 0.71
C THR A 202 20.32 6.15 -0.15
N PRO A 203 20.45 4.82 -0.28
CA PRO A 203 19.49 4.05 -1.06
C PRO A 203 18.12 4.12 -0.38
N ARG A 204 17.07 4.33 -1.19
CA ARG A 204 15.68 4.44 -0.75
C ARG A 204 14.83 3.43 -1.53
N VAL A 205 13.78 2.95 -0.88
CA VAL A 205 12.77 2.13 -1.55
C VAL A 205 11.90 3.05 -2.39
N MET A 206 11.98 2.87 -3.72
CA MET A 206 11.17 3.60 -4.67
C MET A 206 10.59 2.63 -5.70
N ILE A 207 9.27 2.54 -5.74
CA ILE A 207 8.50 1.76 -6.69
C ILE A 207 7.71 2.74 -7.53
N ARG A 208 7.78 2.63 -8.86
CA ARG A 208 7.00 3.48 -9.78
C ARG A 208 6.38 2.67 -10.92
N LYS A 209 5.20 3.08 -11.38
CA LYS A 209 4.67 2.67 -12.68
C LYS A 209 5.45 3.27 -13.84
N LYS A 210 5.43 2.59 -14.99
CA LYS A 210 5.96 3.16 -16.23
C LYS A 210 5.06 4.32 -16.67
N ALA A 211 5.66 5.44 -17.06
CA ALA A 211 4.96 6.67 -17.40
C ALA A 211 3.92 6.57 -18.54
N ILE A 212 3.85 5.44 -19.25
CA ILE A 212 2.88 5.18 -20.32
C ILE A 212 1.52 4.75 -19.74
N GLU A 213 1.50 4.23 -18.51
CA GLU A 213 0.28 3.87 -17.80
C GLU A 213 -0.21 5.10 -17.03
N GLN A 214 -1.16 5.84 -17.59
CA GLN A 214 -1.75 7.00 -16.92
C GLN A 214 -2.54 6.54 -15.69
N CYS A 215 -1.97 6.73 -14.50
CA CYS A 215 -2.71 6.56 -13.25
C CYS A 215 -3.43 7.88 -12.92
N THR A 216 -4.77 7.88 -12.99
CA THR A 216 -5.57 9.12 -12.89
C THR A 216 -5.85 9.58 -11.46
N THR A 217 -5.37 8.83 -10.46
CA THR A 217 -5.70 9.06 -9.05
C THR A 217 -4.53 9.54 -8.20
N GLU A 218 -3.35 9.66 -8.79
CA GLU A 218 -2.16 10.20 -8.14
C GLU A 218 -2.18 11.74 -8.15
N VAL A 219 -1.92 12.34 -6.99
CA VAL A 219 -1.73 13.77 -6.81
C VAL A 219 -0.30 14.02 -6.39
N TRP A 220 0.49 14.56 -7.31
CA TRP A 220 1.90 14.87 -7.09
C TRP A 220 2.09 16.31 -6.68
N LYS A 221 2.80 16.51 -5.57
CA LYS A 221 3.06 17.83 -5.00
C LYS A 221 4.55 17.97 -4.66
N TRP A 222 5.08 19.17 -4.82
CA TRP A 222 6.43 19.51 -4.40
C TRP A 222 6.42 20.71 -3.48
N TYR A 223 6.75 20.46 -2.22
CA TYR A 223 6.92 21.53 -1.25
C TYR A 223 8.38 21.98 -1.26
N ARG A 224 8.65 23.26 -1.57
CA ARG A 224 10.00 23.81 -1.64
C ARG A 224 10.10 25.16 -0.96
N LYS A 225 10.97 25.24 0.06
CA LYS A 225 11.21 26.47 0.83
C LYS A 225 12.67 26.55 1.26
N LYS A 226 13.30 27.72 1.06
CA LYS A 226 14.67 28.03 1.51
C LYS A 226 15.74 26.98 1.12
N GLY A 227 15.62 26.39 -0.06
CA GLY A 227 16.58 25.40 -0.58
C GLY A 227 16.35 23.96 -0.09
N GLN A 228 15.41 23.73 0.82
CA GLN A 228 14.93 22.41 1.22
C GLN A 228 13.67 22.04 0.44
N SER A 229 13.42 20.74 0.27
CA SER A 229 12.23 20.29 -0.43
C SER A 229 11.75 18.90 -0.02
N ILE A 230 10.46 18.65 -0.23
CA ILE A 230 9.81 17.36 -0.07
C ILE A 230 8.96 17.09 -1.31
N LEU A 231 9.22 15.98 -2.00
CA LEU A 231 8.34 15.46 -3.06
C LEU A 231 7.30 14.52 -2.43
N ILE A 232 6.03 14.73 -2.76
CA ILE A 232 4.90 14.09 -2.10
C ILE A 232 3.97 13.48 -3.15
N CYS A 233 3.47 12.26 -2.89
CA CYS A 233 2.37 11.67 -3.64
C CYS A 233 1.21 11.33 -2.70
N VAL A 234 0.00 11.74 -3.09
CA VAL A 234 -1.25 11.34 -2.43
C VAL A 234 -2.08 10.54 -3.42
N GLN A 235 -2.61 9.40 -2.98
CA GLN A 235 -3.44 8.50 -3.79
C GLN A 235 -4.82 8.35 -3.16
N ASP A 236 -5.84 8.12 -3.99
CA ASP A 236 -7.17 7.78 -3.50
C ASP A 236 -7.16 6.38 -2.87
N THR A 237 -7.56 6.26 -1.62
CA THR A 237 -7.70 4.96 -0.94
C THR A 237 -8.87 4.14 -1.45
N TYR A 238 -9.77 4.77 -2.22
CA TYR A 238 -11.10 4.28 -2.56
C TYR A 238 -12.00 3.97 -1.36
N GLN A 239 -11.56 4.32 -0.15
CA GLN A 239 -12.40 4.27 1.03
C GLN A 239 -13.30 5.49 1.07
N ARG A 240 -14.57 5.25 1.44
CA ARG A 240 -15.64 6.24 1.39
C ARG A 240 -16.39 6.23 2.72
N LEU A 241 -16.66 7.42 3.24
CA LEU A 241 -17.41 7.61 4.48
C LEU A 241 -18.64 8.47 4.24
N MET A 242 -19.83 7.95 4.55
CA MET A 242 -21.04 8.77 4.57
C MET A 242 -21.08 9.59 5.86
N LYS A 243 -20.92 10.91 5.75
CA LYS A 243 -20.99 11.84 6.89
C LYS A 243 -21.72 13.10 6.46
N ASP A 244 -22.71 13.53 7.26
CA ASP A 244 -23.54 14.72 6.97
C ASP A 244 -24.28 14.66 5.62
N GLY A 245 -24.73 13.46 5.21
CA GLY A 245 -25.45 13.27 3.94
C GLY A 245 -24.59 13.33 2.68
N ARG A 246 -23.26 13.43 2.80
CA ARG A 246 -22.30 13.44 1.69
C ARG A 246 -21.30 12.29 1.81
N VAL A 247 -20.83 11.81 0.66
CA VAL A 247 -19.72 10.85 0.55
C VAL A 247 -18.43 11.64 0.73
N LYS A 248 -17.68 11.35 1.80
CA LYS A 248 -16.35 11.90 2.03
C LYS A 248 -15.27 10.96 1.50
N LYS A 249 -14.23 11.52 0.87
CA LYS A 249 -13.10 10.81 0.28
C LYS A 249 -11.85 10.88 1.16
N LEU A 250 -11.10 9.79 1.23
CA LEU A 250 -9.84 9.69 1.96
C LEU A 250 -8.67 9.56 0.97
N GLY A 251 -7.76 10.52 1.00
CA GLY A 251 -6.46 10.43 0.36
C GLY A 251 -5.44 9.80 1.29
N TRP A 252 -4.47 9.07 0.74
CA TRP A 252 -3.37 8.45 1.47
C TRP A 252 -2.05 8.89 0.87
N CYS A 253 -1.17 9.43 1.71
CA CYS A 253 0.18 9.80 1.29
C CYS A 253 1.03 8.53 1.16
N THR A 254 1.52 8.25 -0.04
CA THR A 254 2.27 7.03 -0.35
C THR A 254 3.71 7.28 -0.80
N ALA A 255 4.06 8.54 -1.06
CA ALA A 255 5.44 8.98 -1.24
C ALA A 255 5.75 10.24 -0.44
N TRP A 256 6.90 10.23 0.23
CA TRP A 256 7.45 11.37 0.94
C TRP A 256 8.97 11.33 0.81
N LEU A 257 9.50 12.06 -0.17
CA LEU A 257 10.92 12.04 -0.49
C LEU A 257 11.59 13.34 -0.07
N GLU A 258 12.44 13.21 0.92
CA GLU A 258 13.07 14.31 1.64
C GLU A 258 14.39 14.73 1.01
N SER A 259 14.64 16.05 0.91
CA SER A 259 16.01 16.57 0.79
C SER A 259 16.79 16.33 2.11
N PRO A 260 18.12 16.20 2.09
CA PRO A 260 18.89 15.98 3.32
C PRO A 260 18.65 17.05 4.40
N CYS A 261 18.78 16.65 5.66
CA CYS A 261 18.79 17.54 6.84
C CYS A 261 17.49 18.36 7.05
N LEU A 262 16.32 17.75 6.82
CA LEU A 262 15.03 18.34 7.17
C LEU A 262 14.75 18.29 8.67
N THR A 263 14.05 19.30 9.18
CA THR A 263 13.63 19.39 10.58
C THR A 263 12.15 19.05 10.73
N ASP A 264 11.72 18.71 11.94
CA ASP A 264 10.32 18.39 12.23
C ASP A 264 9.40 19.60 12.01
N GLU A 265 9.90 20.82 12.22
CA GLU A 265 9.14 22.04 11.91
C GLU A 265 8.88 22.19 10.40
N PHE A 266 9.88 21.84 9.58
CA PHE A 266 9.70 21.89 8.12
C PHE A 266 8.71 20.82 7.66
N ARG A 267 8.77 19.61 8.22
CA ARG A 267 7.81 18.53 7.95
C ARG A 267 6.40 18.94 8.33
N ALA A 268 6.21 19.49 9.53
CA ALA A 268 4.93 20.00 10.00
C ALA A 268 4.38 21.09 9.07
N GLU A 269 5.21 22.05 8.66
CA GLU A 269 4.79 23.10 7.71
C GLU A 269 4.39 22.52 6.35
N ALA A 270 5.16 21.56 5.82
CA ALA A 270 4.88 20.92 4.54
C ALA A 270 3.60 20.06 4.59
N ALA A 271 3.38 19.31 5.67
CA ALA A 271 2.18 18.50 5.88
C ALA A 271 0.92 19.38 6.02
N ASP A 272 1.02 20.51 6.72
CA ASP A 272 -0.07 21.48 6.82
C ASP A 272 -0.38 22.13 5.46
N ALA A 273 0.66 22.51 4.71
CA ALA A 273 0.52 23.05 3.36
C ALA A 273 -0.16 22.03 2.43
N LEU A 274 0.27 20.77 2.46
CA LEU A 274 -0.31 19.67 1.69
C LEU A 274 -1.79 19.46 2.02
N ALA A 275 -2.13 19.37 3.31
CA ALA A 275 -3.51 19.17 3.76
C ALA A 275 -4.47 20.26 3.24
N ASN A 276 -4.00 21.50 3.12
CA ASN A 276 -4.81 22.59 2.58
C ASN A 276 -4.96 22.50 1.05
N ASP A 277 -3.90 22.05 0.37
CA ASP A 277 -3.76 22.11 -1.08
C ASP A 277 -4.43 20.94 -1.81
N VAL A 278 -4.59 19.78 -1.15
CA VAL A 278 -5.32 18.63 -1.70
C VAL A 278 -6.83 18.65 -1.41
N PHE A 279 -7.32 19.69 -0.72
CA PHE A 279 -8.73 20.00 -0.62
C PHE A 279 -9.15 20.85 -1.84
N PRO A 280 -10.32 20.62 -2.47
CA PRO A 280 -11.41 19.72 -2.09
C PRO A 280 -11.34 18.33 -2.74
N GLN A 281 -10.21 17.93 -3.34
CA GLN A 281 -10.10 16.63 -4.00
C GLN A 281 -10.29 15.47 -3.00
N PHE A 282 -9.79 15.64 -1.78
CA PHE A 282 -10.03 14.77 -0.64
C PHE A 282 -10.68 15.52 0.52
N ASP A 283 -11.44 14.81 1.35
CA ASP A 283 -12.02 15.34 2.59
C ASP A 283 -11.17 14.97 3.82
N TYR A 284 -10.41 13.89 3.72
CA TYR A 284 -9.46 13.44 4.73
C TYR A 284 -8.13 13.10 4.09
N LEU A 285 -7.05 13.31 4.83
CA LEU A 285 -5.72 12.87 4.43
C LEU A 285 -5.14 11.93 5.50
N TRP A 286 -4.60 10.81 5.06
CA TRP A 286 -3.94 9.80 5.89
C TRP A 286 -2.45 9.78 5.59
N MET A 287 -1.61 9.83 6.62
CA MET A 287 -0.16 9.96 6.49
C MET A 287 0.56 9.21 7.58
N ASN A 288 1.84 8.91 7.34
CA ASN A 288 2.74 8.46 8.38
C ASN A 288 3.02 9.59 9.39
N GLN A 289 2.98 9.29 10.68
CA GLN A 289 3.23 10.24 11.76
C GLN A 289 4.61 10.88 11.65
N GLU A 290 5.61 10.16 11.15
CA GLU A 290 6.96 10.71 10.96
C GLU A 290 7.01 11.88 9.96
N TRP A 291 5.98 12.04 9.11
CA TRP A 291 5.91 13.09 8.09
C TRP A 291 5.21 14.36 8.55
N VAL A 292 4.45 14.30 9.63
CA VAL A 292 3.65 15.45 10.09
C VAL A 292 4.37 16.30 11.14
N GLY A 293 5.56 15.89 11.56
CA GLY A 293 6.35 16.57 12.59
C GLY A 293 5.54 16.82 13.86
N ASN A 294 5.59 18.03 14.39
CA ASN A 294 4.89 18.45 15.61
C ASN A 294 3.47 19.00 15.35
N SER A 295 2.86 18.73 14.20
CA SER A 295 1.55 19.27 13.84
C SER A 295 0.39 18.49 14.52
N GLU A 296 -0.75 19.15 14.72
CA GLU A 296 -1.94 18.54 15.34
C GLU A 296 -2.64 17.59 14.35
N TRP A 297 -2.35 16.30 14.43
CA TRP A 297 -3.00 15.23 13.67
C TRP A 297 -3.62 14.20 14.62
N THR A 298 -4.68 13.53 14.16
CA THR A 298 -5.34 12.49 14.96
C THR A 298 -4.63 11.16 14.75
N VAL A 299 -4.18 10.52 15.81
CA VAL A 299 -3.57 9.19 15.75
C VAL A 299 -4.63 8.16 15.37
N ASP A 300 -4.33 7.34 14.37
CA ASP A 300 -5.18 6.25 13.91
C ASP A 300 -4.72 4.91 14.52
N GLY A 301 -3.48 4.51 14.20
CA GLY A 301 -2.93 3.26 14.70
C GLY A 301 -1.63 2.85 14.01
N PRO A 302 -0.97 1.81 14.51
CA PRO A 302 0.26 1.29 13.93
C PRO A 302 0.01 0.60 12.58
N PHE A 303 1.02 0.63 11.72
CA PHE A 303 1.05 -0.13 10.48
C PHE A 303 2.40 -0.81 10.27
N HIS A 304 2.39 -1.83 9.41
CA HIS A 304 3.53 -2.70 9.16
C HIS A 304 3.56 -3.10 7.69
N TRP A 305 4.65 -2.75 7.01
CA TRP A 305 4.98 -3.29 5.70
C TRP A 305 5.78 -4.57 5.86
N TYR A 306 5.39 -5.62 5.17
CA TYR A 306 6.14 -6.87 5.07
C TYR A 306 6.57 -7.08 3.63
N THR A 307 7.81 -7.55 3.44
CA THR A 307 8.21 -8.12 2.15
C THR A 307 7.66 -9.54 2.07
N TYR A 308 7.07 -9.85 0.92
CA TYR A 308 6.51 -11.16 0.66
C TYR A 308 7.26 -11.81 -0.49
N GLN A 309 7.99 -12.89 -0.16
CA GLN A 309 8.86 -13.69 -1.04
C GLN A 309 10.08 -12.96 -1.59
N TRP A 310 10.56 -11.92 -0.91
CA TRP A 310 11.84 -11.28 -1.22
C TRP A 310 12.46 -10.61 0.00
N THR A 311 13.72 -10.23 -0.14
CA THR A 311 14.50 -9.48 0.84
C THR A 311 15.31 -8.41 0.12
N SER A 312 15.79 -7.42 0.88
CA SER A 312 16.61 -6.35 0.35
C SER A 312 17.71 -5.94 1.33
N SER A 313 18.84 -5.52 0.79
CA SER A 313 19.91 -4.83 1.52
C SER A 313 19.59 -3.35 1.75
N VAL A 314 18.58 -2.81 1.07
CA VAL A 314 18.04 -1.46 1.30
C VAL A 314 17.04 -1.54 2.44
N LYS A 315 17.12 -0.59 3.37
CA LYS A 315 16.11 -0.41 4.41
C LYS A 315 15.08 0.60 3.92
N MET A 316 13.81 0.29 4.14
CA MET A 316 12.76 1.30 4.07
C MET A 316 12.82 2.11 5.37
N ASP A 317 12.94 3.43 5.24
CA ASP A 317 12.92 4.38 6.33
C ASP A 317 11.75 5.35 6.15
N HIS A 318 11.75 6.48 6.86
CA HIS A 318 10.70 7.50 6.71
C HIS A 318 10.66 8.14 5.31
N SER A 319 11.67 8.00 4.46
CA SER A 319 11.72 8.64 3.14
C SER A 319 11.57 7.62 2.01
N TYR A 320 10.35 7.14 1.78
CA TYR A 320 10.03 6.15 0.74
C TYR A 320 9.03 6.64 -0.31
N ALA A 321 8.91 5.89 -1.41
CA ALA A 321 7.87 6.04 -2.41
C ALA A 321 7.31 4.67 -2.84
N ILE A 322 6.03 4.43 -2.56
CA ILE A 322 5.28 3.25 -3.02
C ILE A 322 4.11 3.77 -3.85
N ILE A 323 4.26 3.80 -5.17
CA ILE A 323 3.26 4.40 -6.06
C ILE A 323 2.44 3.26 -6.67
N SER A 324 1.12 3.26 -6.41
CA SER A 324 0.19 2.26 -6.94
C SER A 324 -0.56 2.67 -8.19
#